data_AF-A0A2U8FPT8-F1
#
_entry.id   AF-A0A2U8FPT8-F1
#
_cell.length_a   1.000
_cell.length_b   1.000
_cell.length_c   1.000
_cell.angle_alpha   90.00
_cell.angle_beta   90.00
_cell.angle_gamma   90.00
#
_symmetry.space_group_name_H-M   'P 1'
#
loop_
_entity.id
_entity.type
_entity.pdbx_description
1 polymer ?
#
loop_
_entity_poly.entity_id
_entity_poly.type
_entity_poly.pdbx_seq_one_letter_code
_entity_poly.pdbx_strand_id
1 'polypeptide(L)' 'MRMRKKADLPTKLCLACQRPFAWRRKWARDWDEVKYCSDRCRQQRPSQGKAAA' A
#
# COMPACT_ATOMS: atom_id res chain seq x y z
N MET A 1 12.19 26.29 -11.62
CA MET A 1 11.96 25.56 -10.36
C MET A 1 11.22 24.26 -10.68
N ARG A 2 11.84 23.08 -10.54
CA ARG A 2 11.17 21.80 -10.81
C ARG A 2 10.18 21.51 -9.68
N MET A 3 8.93 21.86 -9.90
CA MET A 3 7.80 21.46 -9.08
C MET A 3 7.73 19.92 -9.11
N ARG A 4 8.35 19.25 -8.13
CA ARG A 4 8.22 17.80 -7.97
C ARG A 4 6.74 17.50 -7.71
N LYS A 5 6.03 17.11 -8.76
CA LYS A 5 4.63 16.70 -8.67
C LYS A 5 4.59 15.48 -7.75
N LYS A 6 3.64 15.48 -6.81
CA LYS A 6 3.40 14.37 -5.86
C LYS A 6 3.06 13.02 -6.55
N ALA A 7 3.01 13.01 -7.88
CA ALA A 7 2.71 11.89 -8.76
C ALA A 7 3.90 10.93 -8.97
N ASP A 8 5.14 11.32 -8.65
CA ASP A 8 6.31 10.43 -8.70
C ASP A 8 6.45 9.54 -7.45
N LEU A 9 5.50 9.61 -6.52
CA LEU A 9 5.53 8.77 -5.33
C LEU A 9 5.17 7.33 -5.72
N PRO A 10 5.99 6.34 -5.33
CA PRO A 10 5.74 4.96 -5.68
C PRO A 10 4.40 4.52 -5.09
N THR A 11 3.53 3.98 -5.94
CA THR A 11 2.30 3.31 -5.54
C THR A 11 2.56 1.81 -5.48
N LYS A 12 2.09 1.16 -4.41
CA LYS A 12 2.13 -0.30 -4.26
C LYS A 12 0.70 -0.85 -4.19
N LEU A 13 0.54 -2.12 -4.54
CA LEU A 13 -0.71 -2.84 -4.36
C LEU A 13 -0.72 -3.52 -2.99
N CYS A 14 -1.85 -3.41 -2.28
CA CYS A 14 -2.01 -4.10 -1.01
C CYS A 14 -2.21 -5.60 -1.24
N LEU A 15 -1.36 -6.48 -0.68
CA LEU A 15 -1.50 -7.92 -0.88
C LEU A 15 -2.80 -8.51 -0.31
N ALA A 16 -3.40 -7.87 0.70
CA ALA A 16 -4.64 -8.34 1.32
C ALA A 16 -5.90 -7.91 0.57
N CYS A 17 -6.00 -6.64 0.14
CA CYS A 17 -7.22 -6.09 -0.48
C CYS A 17 -7.04 -5.67 -1.95
N GLN A 18 -5.84 -5.84 -2.51
CA GLN A 18 -5.46 -5.48 -3.88
C GLN A 18 -5.72 -4.02 -4.27
N ARG A 19 -5.96 -3.14 -3.29
CA ARG A 19 -6.13 -1.72 -3.55
C ARG A 19 -4.78 -1.02 -3.73
N PRO A 20 -4.63 -0.15 -4.74
CA PRO A 20 -3.44 0.67 -4.90
C PRO A 20 -3.37 1.69 -3.76
N PHE A 21 -2.18 1.84 -3.17
CA PHE A 21 -1.92 2.82 -2.14
C PHE A 21 -0.59 3.53 -2.40
N ALA A 22 -0.60 4.85 -2.22
CA ALA A 22 0.57 5.69 -2.45
C ALA A 22 1.51 5.70 -1.25
N TRP A 23 2.81 5.88 -1.51
CA TRP A 23 3.82 6.12 -0.50
C TRP A 23 3.39 7.20 0.51
N ARG A 24 3.63 6.94 1.79
CA ARG A 24 3.36 7.86 2.90
C ARG A 24 4.66 8.11 3.65
N ARG A 25 4.86 9.32 4.17
CA ARG A 25 6.02 9.69 4.99
C ARG A 25 6.27 8.74 6.17
N LYS A 26 5.20 8.17 6.76
CA LYS A 26 5.30 7.20 7.86
C LYS A 26 6.00 5.90 7.47
N TRP A 27 6.11 5.62 6.18
CA TRP A 27 6.76 4.43 5.63
C TRP A 27 8.14 4.74 5.05
N ALA A 28 8.69 5.94 5.28
CA ALA A 28 9.99 6.30 4.73
C ALA A 28 11.13 5.33 5.14
N ARG A 29 11.01 4.68 6.31
CA ARG A 29 11.99 3.71 6.81
C ARG A 29 11.74 2.28 6.34
N ASP A 30 10.47 1.88 6.30
CA ASP A 30 10.08 0.47 6.10
C ASP A 30 9.32 0.25 4.78
N TRP A 31 9.40 1.18 3.82
CA TRP A 31 8.60 1.13 2.59
C TRP A 31 8.78 -0.19 1.82
N ASP A 32 9.97 -0.78 1.85
CA ASP A 32 10.25 -2.04 1.18
C ASP A 32 9.42 -3.20 1.77
N GLU A 33 9.35 -3.26 3.10
CA GLU A 33 8.58 -4.23 3.89
C GLU A 33 7.06 -3.98 3.84
N VAL A 34 6.64 -2.74 3.56
CA VAL A 34 5.21 -2.36 3.51
C VAL A 34 4.55 -2.92 2.25
N LYS A 35 3.83 -4.03 2.44
CA LYS A 35 3.02 -4.73 1.42
C LYS A 35 1.51 -4.52 1.58
N TYR A 36 1.10 -3.78 2.61
CA TYR A 36 -0.30 -3.63 3.01
C TYR A 36 -0.68 -2.16 3.22
N CYS A 37 -1.89 -1.76 2.81
CA CYS A 37 -2.35 -0.37 2.92
C CYS A 37 -2.64 0.08 4.36
N SER A 38 -2.81 -0.85 5.29
CA SER A 38 -3.15 -0.60 6.70
C SER A 38 -2.64 -1.73 7.60
N ASP A 39 -2.45 -1.44 8.89
CA ASP A 39 -2.13 -2.46 9.90
C ASP A 39 -3.19 -3.55 10.00
N ARG A 40 -4.46 -3.17 9.80
CA ARG A 40 -5.58 -4.12 9.70
C ARG A 40 -5.39 -5.12 8.56
N CYS A 41 -4.87 -4.69 7.42
CA CYS A 41 -4.56 -5.56 6.28
C CYS A 41 -3.26 -6.37 6.49
N ARG A 42 -2.33 -5.88 7.31
CA ARG A 42 -1.11 -6.62 7.71
C ARG A 42 -1.43 -7.76 8.68
N GLN A 43 -2.31 -7.49 9.64
CA GLN A 43 -2.73 -8.48 10.66
C GLN A 43 -3.78 -9.45 10.10
N GLN A 44 -4.58 -9.04 9.12
CA GLN A 44 -5.33 -9.98 8.31
C GLN A 44 -4.35 -10.79 7.46
N ARG A 45 -4.04 -12.01 7.92
CA ARG A 45 -3.57 -13.08 7.06
C ARG A 45 -4.41 -13.09 5.77
N PRO A 46 -3.83 -13.39 4.60
CA PRO A 46 -4.60 -13.59 3.38
C PRO A 46 -5.44 -14.87 3.53
N SER A 47 -6.45 -14.84 4.40
CA SER A 47 -7.56 -15.76 4.34
C SER A 47 -8.33 -15.35 3.09
N GLN A 48 -8.11 -16.10 2.02
CA GLN A 48 -8.93 -16.08 0.83
C GLN A 48 -10.39 -15.92 1.24
N GLY A 49 -11.02 -14.81 0.84
CA GLY A 49 -12.28 -14.44 1.47
C GLY A 49 -13.05 -13.31 0.82
N LYS A 50 -13.58 -13.61 -0.39
CA LYS A 50 -14.82 -13.06 -0.98
C LYS A 50 -14.81 -11.60 -1.48
N ALA A 51 -15.40 -11.21 -2.60
CA ALA A 51 -16.12 -11.89 -3.67
C ALA A 51 -16.30 -10.90 -4.85
N ALA A 52 -16.32 -11.40 -6.07
CA ALA A 52 -17.17 -10.91 -7.17
C ALA A 52 -17.63 -12.21 -7.85
N ALA A 53 -18.84 -12.70 -7.55
CA ALA A 53 -20.11 -12.32 -8.19
C ALA A 53 -20.07 -12.62 -9.68
#